data_AF-A0A4W4HET5-F1
#
_entry.id   AF-A0A4W4HET5-F1
#
_cell.length_a   1.000
_cell.length_b   1.000
_cell.length_c   1.000
_cell.angle_alpha   90.00
_cell.angle_beta   90.00
_cell.angle_gamma   90.00
#
_symmetry.space_group_name_H-M   'P 1'
#
loop_
_entity.id
_entity.type
_entity.pdbx_description
1 polymer ?
#
loop_
_entity_poly.entity_id
_entity_poly.type
_entity_poly.pdbx_seq_one_letter_code
_entity_poly.pdbx_strand_id
1 'polypeptide(L)'
;CVCTVRCEQMMMMKFGKLVDVEAVQTLSGSRMLEEMRQEGRIREAEYTQELRVWQEKVVVARQALTEVTREHTERLKALNSLLRQQKELEEKLNARHRKMGTQFQGHRQAEEEERQRLQQLIQSQMGEMESLRQEIRVLSRKGGPVLPPAQPCSPRAHSHPLAFI
;
A
#
# COMPACT_ATOMS: atom_id res chain seq x y z
N CYS A 1 -67.90 69.74 30.06
CA CYS A 1 -68.45 69.41 31.40
C CYS A 1 -69.64 68.45 31.40
N VAL A 2 -70.45 68.33 30.32
CA VAL A 2 -71.61 67.42 30.28
C VAL A 2 -71.21 65.93 30.21
N CYS A 3 -70.04 65.62 29.63
CA CYS A 3 -69.58 64.23 29.49
C CYS A 3 -69.15 63.58 30.82
N THR A 4 -68.59 64.33 31.77
CA THR A 4 -68.11 63.80 33.06
C THR A 4 -69.26 63.35 33.95
N VAL A 5 -70.31 64.17 34.09
CA VAL A 5 -71.50 63.84 34.90
C VAL A 5 -72.23 62.61 34.38
N ARG A 6 -72.36 62.46 33.05
CA ARG A 6 -72.98 61.27 32.43
C ARG A 6 -72.14 60.01 32.66
N CYS A 7 -70.82 60.12 32.60
CA CYS A 7 -69.90 59.00 32.89
C CYS A 7 -69.95 58.60 34.36
N GLU A 8 -69.93 59.54 35.29
CA GLU A 8 -70.03 59.30 36.73
C GLU A 8 -71.35 58.61 37.11
N GLN A 9 -72.48 59.08 36.57
CA GLN A 9 -73.79 58.48 36.82
C GLN A 9 -73.86 57.04 36.29
N MET A 10 -73.26 56.78 35.11
CA MET A 10 -73.17 55.44 34.54
C MET A 10 -72.25 54.52 35.38
N MET A 11 -71.13 55.03 35.89
CA MET A 11 -70.24 54.29 36.80
C MET A 11 -70.95 53.93 38.11
N MET A 12 -71.69 54.87 38.70
CA MET A 12 -72.52 54.61 39.88
C MET A 12 -73.61 53.57 39.62
N MET A 13 -74.30 53.62 38.48
CA MET A 13 -75.34 52.62 38.14
C MET A 13 -74.76 51.22 37.87
N LYS A 14 -73.57 51.13 37.26
CA LYS A 14 -72.96 49.84 36.87
C LYS A 14 -72.14 49.19 37.98
N PHE A 15 -71.44 50.00 38.77
CA PHE A 15 -70.45 49.53 39.74
C PHE A 15 -70.78 49.93 41.18
N GLY A 16 -71.82 50.75 41.42
CA GLY A 16 -72.21 51.20 42.75
C GLY A 16 -71.25 52.21 43.40
N LYS A 17 -70.17 52.57 42.71
CA LYS A 17 -69.12 53.49 43.15
C LYS A 17 -68.47 54.16 41.95
N LEU A 18 -67.82 55.31 42.18
CA LEU A 18 -66.92 55.90 41.20
C LEU A 18 -65.68 55.01 41.07
N VAL A 19 -65.33 54.67 39.84
CA VAL A 19 -64.17 53.83 39.52
C VAL A 19 -63.12 54.73 38.87
N ASP A 20 -61.89 54.67 39.38
CA ASP A 20 -60.75 55.26 38.68
C ASP A 20 -60.38 54.38 37.49
N VAL A 21 -60.90 54.76 36.33
CA VAL A 21 -60.74 54.01 35.09
C VAL A 21 -59.28 54.02 34.63
N GLU A 22 -58.54 55.11 34.87
CA GLU A 22 -57.12 55.22 34.48
C GLU A 22 -56.23 54.29 35.31
N ALA A 23 -56.47 54.21 36.62
CA ALA A 23 -55.75 53.29 37.49
C ALA A 23 -56.00 51.81 37.11
N VAL A 24 -57.27 51.45 36.83
CA VAL A 24 -57.61 50.08 36.39
C VAL A 24 -56.97 49.73 35.05
N GLN A 25 -56.97 50.67 34.10
CA GLN A 25 -56.37 50.46 32.78
C GLN A 25 -54.83 50.33 32.87
N THR A 26 -54.19 51.11 33.74
CA THR A 26 -52.74 51.08 33.94
C THR A 26 -52.30 49.77 34.62
N LEU A 27 -53.03 49.30 35.63
CA LEU A 27 -52.76 48.01 36.29
C LEU A 27 -52.94 46.84 35.32
N SER A 28 -53.99 46.88 34.50
CA SER A 28 -54.25 45.88 33.46
C SER A 28 -53.11 45.84 32.42
N GLY A 29 -52.67 47.00 31.94
CA GLY A 29 -51.54 47.13 31.00
C GLY A 29 -50.21 46.64 31.59
N SER A 30 -49.95 46.94 32.87
CA SER A 30 -48.75 46.47 33.58
C SER A 30 -48.72 44.95 33.71
N ARG A 31 -49.85 44.34 34.07
CA ARG A 31 -49.98 42.89 34.23
C ARG A 31 -49.76 42.15 32.92
N MET A 32 -50.41 42.59 31.83
CA MET A 32 -50.24 41.96 30.51
C MET A 32 -48.77 41.99 30.05
N LEU A 33 -48.07 43.10 30.29
CA LEU A 33 -46.66 43.22 29.95
C LEU A 33 -45.76 42.27 30.78
N GLU A 34 -46.06 42.07 32.05
CA GLU A 34 -45.35 41.12 32.91
C GLU A 34 -45.59 39.67 32.48
N GLU A 35 -46.84 39.31 32.14
CA GLU A 35 -47.19 37.99 31.60
C GLU A 35 -46.42 37.72 30.31
N MET A 36 -46.39 38.67 29.35
CA MET A 36 -45.61 38.52 28.11
C MET A 36 -44.10 38.37 28.37
N ARG A 37 -43.53 39.12 29.32
CA ARG A 37 -42.12 38.98 29.71
C ARG A 37 -41.85 37.60 30.33
N GLN A 38 -42.77 37.09 31.14
CA GLN A 38 -42.63 35.77 31.74
C GLN A 38 -42.68 34.67 30.68
N GLU A 39 -43.63 34.74 29.74
CA GLU A 39 -43.69 33.80 28.63
C GLU A 39 -42.43 33.87 27.76
N GLY A 40 -41.91 35.07 27.51
CA GLY A 40 -40.63 35.26 26.80
C GLY A 40 -39.49 34.52 27.49
N ARG A 41 -39.35 34.68 28.81
CA ARG A 41 -38.32 33.98 29.60
C ARG A 41 -38.48 32.46 29.56
N ILE A 42 -39.70 31.93 29.59
CA ILE A 42 -39.96 30.49 29.51
C ILE A 42 -39.52 29.95 28.14
N ARG A 43 -39.95 30.61 27.06
CA ARG A 43 -39.58 30.21 25.69
C ARG A 43 -38.08 30.31 25.44
N GLU A 44 -37.42 31.36 25.94
CA GLU A 44 -35.97 31.49 25.86
C GLU A 44 -35.24 30.35 26.59
N ALA A 45 -35.74 29.93 27.75
CA ALA A 45 -35.18 28.79 28.49
C ALA A 45 -35.35 27.47 27.71
N GLU A 46 -36.53 27.24 27.13
CA GLU A 46 -36.83 26.08 26.28
C GLU A 46 -35.88 26.03 25.07
N TYR A 47 -35.76 27.13 24.32
CA TYR A 47 -34.86 27.20 23.16
C TYR A 47 -33.39 27.01 23.56
N THR A 48 -32.98 27.56 24.70
CA THR A 48 -31.63 27.35 25.22
C THR A 48 -31.37 25.87 25.52
N GLN A 49 -32.35 25.16 26.06
CA GLN A 49 -32.25 23.73 26.33
C GLN A 49 -32.21 22.91 25.04
N GLU A 50 -33.06 23.22 24.06
CA GLU A 50 -33.04 22.58 22.74
C GLU A 50 -31.70 22.79 22.03
N LEU A 51 -31.17 24.01 22.06
CA LEU A 51 -29.87 24.33 21.48
C LEU A 51 -28.75 23.51 22.12
N ARG A 52 -28.76 23.32 23.44
CA ARG A 52 -27.78 22.47 24.13
C ARG A 52 -27.85 21.02 23.64
N VAL A 53 -29.05 20.45 23.55
CA VAL A 53 -29.25 19.08 23.04
C VAL A 53 -28.74 18.95 21.60
N TRP A 54 -29.01 19.92 20.74
CA TRP A 54 -28.51 19.91 19.38
C TRP A 54 -26.99 20.08 19.29
N GLN A 55 -26.41 20.93 20.14
CA GLN A 55 -24.95 21.09 20.22
C GLN A 55 -24.27 19.79 20.65
N GLU A 56 -24.82 19.09 21.65
CA GLU A 56 -24.32 17.78 22.08
C GLU A 56 -24.39 16.75 20.94
N LYS A 57 -25.52 16.67 20.23
CA LYS A 57 -25.67 15.78 19.06
C LYS A 57 -24.63 16.09 17.97
N VAL A 58 -24.37 17.37 17.71
CA VAL A 58 -23.35 17.79 16.74
C VAL A 58 -21.95 17.37 17.19
N VAL A 59 -21.62 17.52 18.48
CA VAL A 59 -20.34 17.10 19.04
C VAL A 59 -20.16 15.59 18.90
N VAL A 60 -21.17 14.80 19.29
CA VAL A 60 -21.14 13.32 19.18
C VAL A 60 -20.97 12.90 17.72
N ALA A 61 -21.72 13.50 16.79
CA ALA A 61 -21.61 13.20 15.37
C ALA A 61 -20.22 13.54 14.81
N ARG A 62 -19.65 14.68 15.20
CA ARG A 62 -18.29 15.08 14.80
C ARG A 62 -17.23 14.14 15.36
N GLN A 63 -17.37 13.69 16.60
CA GLN A 63 -16.46 12.71 17.21
C GLN A 63 -16.50 11.38 16.47
N ALA A 64 -17.70 10.84 16.21
CA ALA A 64 -17.86 9.61 15.45
C ALA A 64 -17.24 9.71 14.05
N LEU A 65 -17.46 10.82 13.34
CA LEU A 65 -16.84 11.07 12.05
C LEU A 65 -15.31 11.11 12.14
N THR A 66 -14.77 11.76 13.17
CA THR A 66 -13.33 11.88 13.38
C THR A 66 -12.69 10.51 13.63
N GLU A 67 -13.29 9.67 14.48
CA GLU A 67 -12.78 8.32 14.73
C GLU A 67 -12.78 7.45 13.47
N VAL A 68 -13.89 7.41 12.73
CA VAL A 68 -13.97 6.65 11.48
C VAL A 68 -12.95 7.15 10.46
N THR A 69 -12.77 8.47 10.35
CA THR A 69 -11.78 9.07 9.45
C THR A 69 -10.35 8.70 9.86
N ARG A 70 -10.05 8.70 11.17
CA ARG A 70 -8.76 8.30 11.72
C ARG A 70 -8.46 6.83 11.40
N GLU A 71 -9.39 5.93 11.69
CA GLU A 71 -9.25 4.51 11.38
C GLU A 71 -9.05 4.27 9.88
N HIS A 72 -9.85 4.93 9.03
CA HIS A 72 -9.72 4.81 7.58
C HIS A 72 -8.34 5.28 7.11
N THR A 73 -7.85 6.39 7.66
CA THR A 73 -6.51 6.93 7.37
C THR A 73 -5.41 5.96 7.80
N GLU A 74 -5.54 5.32 8.96
CA GLU A 74 -4.61 4.30 9.44
C GLU A 74 -4.58 3.06 8.53
N ARG A 75 -5.75 2.58 8.11
CA ARG A 75 -5.87 1.47 7.14
C ARG A 75 -5.22 1.83 5.80
N LEU A 76 -5.42 3.06 5.30
CA LEU A 76 -4.78 3.54 4.07
C LEU A 76 -3.26 3.59 4.19
N LYS A 77 -2.72 4.04 5.33
CA LYS A 77 -1.28 4.04 5.60
C LYS A 77 -0.72 2.61 5.60
N ALA A 78 -1.41 1.68 6.27
CA ALA A 78 -1.03 0.27 6.29
C ALA A 78 -1.04 -0.34 4.88
N LEU A 79 -2.09 -0.08 4.10
CA LEU A 79 -2.20 -0.52 2.71
C LEU A 79 -1.04 0.03 1.85
N ASN A 80 -0.73 1.32 2.00
CA ASN A 80 0.36 1.94 1.26
C ASN A 80 1.74 1.33 1.62
N SER A 81 1.96 0.98 2.89
CA SER A 81 3.14 0.24 3.33
C SER A 81 3.22 -1.14 2.67
N LEU A 82 2.12 -1.90 2.69
CA LEU A 82 2.06 -3.23 2.07
C LEU A 82 2.30 -3.17 0.55
N LEU A 83 1.73 -2.19 -0.14
CA LEU A 83 1.96 -1.99 -1.57
C LEU A 83 3.42 -1.67 -1.89
N ARG A 84 4.12 -0.90 -1.04
CA ARG A 84 5.56 -0.67 -1.19
C ARG A 84 6.35 -1.96 -1.03
N GLN A 85 6.05 -2.76 -0.01
CA GLN A 85 6.70 -4.05 0.22
C GLN A 85 6.45 -5.02 -0.93
N GLN A 86 5.22 -5.09 -1.44
CA GLN A 86 4.88 -5.89 -2.61
C GLN A 86 5.73 -5.49 -3.80
N LYS A 87 5.78 -4.19 -4.13
CA LYS A 87 6.58 -3.69 -5.24
C LYS A 87 8.06 -4.02 -5.09
N GLU A 88 8.62 -3.87 -3.89
CA GLU A 88 10.02 -4.22 -3.62
C GLU A 88 10.28 -5.72 -3.84
N LEU A 89 9.35 -6.58 -3.41
CA LEU A 89 9.46 -8.03 -3.63
C LEU A 89 9.34 -8.40 -5.10
N GLU A 90 8.42 -7.78 -5.84
CA GLU A 90 8.28 -7.96 -7.29
C GLU A 90 9.54 -7.52 -8.04
N GLU A 91 10.14 -6.39 -7.66
CA GLU A 91 11.41 -5.92 -8.22
C GLU A 91 12.56 -6.90 -7.93
N LYS A 92 12.67 -7.39 -6.69
CA LYS A 92 13.67 -8.42 -6.31
C LYS A 92 13.49 -9.71 -7.11
N LEU A 93 12.24 -10.15 -7.26
CA LEU A 93 11.89 -11.35 -8.03
C LEU A 93 12.28 -11.19 -9.50
N ASN A 94 11.92 -10.06 -10.10
CA ASN A 94 12.27 -9.72 -11.48
C ASN A 94 13.78 -9.64 -11.68
N ALA A 95 14.51 -9.02 -10.75
CA ALA A 95 15.97 -8.98 -10.79
C ALA A 95 16.59 -10.38 -10.72
N ARG A 96 16.06 -11.26 -9.87
CA ARG A 96 16.53 -12.66 -9.77
C ARG A 96 16.25 -13.44 -11.06
N HIS A 97 15.06 -13.34 -11.62
CA HIS A 97 14.72 -13.97 -12.90
C HIS A 97 15.65 -13.52 -14.03
N ARG A 98 15.90 -12.20 -14.14
CA ARG A 98 16.84 -11.66 -15.15
C ARG A 98 18.25 -12.20 -14.95
N LYS A 99 18.77 -12.20 -13.72
CA LYS A 99 20.11 -12.73 -13.40
C LYS A 99 20.27 -14.22 -13.75
N MET A 100 19.25 -15.03 -13.46
CA MET A 100 19.30 -16.45 -13.85
C MET A 100 19.28 -16.62 -15.37
N GLY A 101 18.45 -15.85 -16.07
CA GLY A 101 18.39 -15.87 -17.53
C GLY A 101 19.73 -15.50 -18.18
N THR A 102 20.40 -14.45 -17.70
CA THR A 102 21.70 -14.03 -18.23
C THR A 102 22.81 -15.02 -17.90
N GLN A 103 22.83 -15.59 -16.69
CA GLN A 103 23.83 -16.61 -16.33
C GLN A 103 23.70 -17.86 -17.19
N PHE A 104 22.48 -18.34 -17.41
CA PHE A 104 22.25 -19.54 -18.23
C PHE A 104 22.63 -19.33 -19.69
N GLN A 105 22.30 -18.16 -20.24
CA GLN A 105 22.67 -17.81 -21.61
C GLN A 105 24.19 -17.66 -21.76
N GLY A 106 24.85 -17.00 -20.79
CA GLY A 106 26.32 -16.86 -20.78
C GLY A 106 27.04 -18.21 -20.64
N HIS A 107 26.56 -19.10 -19.79
CA HIS A 107 27.13 -20.45 -19.65
C HIS A 107 27.03 -21.24 -20.96
N ARG A 108 25.86 -21.23 -21.61
CA ARG A 108 25.69 -21.89 -22.91
C ARG A 108 26.62 -21.33 -23.98
N GLN A 109 26.78 -20.00 -24.04
CA GLN A 109 27.69 -19.37 -25.00
C GLN A 109 29.15 -19.78 -24.74
N ALA A 110 29.60 -19.74 -23.48
CA ALA A 110 30.96 -20.15 -23.12
C ALA A 110 31.22 -21.64 -23.42
N GLU A 111 30.26 -22.52 -23.15
CA GLU A 111 30.35 -23.94 -23.52
C GLU A 111 30.43 -24.15 -25.04
N GLU A 112 29.67 -23.38 -25.82
CA GLU A 112 29.70 -23.42 -27.28
C GLU A 112 31.07 -23.00 -27.82
N GLU A 113 31.62 -21.89 -27.31
CA GLU A 113 32.94 -21.38 -27.68
C GLU A 113 34.05 -22.38 -27.35
N GLU A 114 34.01 -22.99 -26.16
CA GLU A 114 34.99 -23.99 -25.76
C GLU A 114 34.90 -25.25 -26.63
N ARG A 115 33.68 -25.71 -26.95
CA ARG A 115 33.46 -26.84 -27.86
C ARG A 115 34.06 -26.56 -29.24
N GLN A 116 33.91 -25.34 -29.77
CA GLN A 116 34.50 -24.95 -31.04
C GLN A 116 36.03 -24.94 -31.00
N ARG A 117 36.63 -24.41 -29.92
CA ARG A 117 38.08 -24.44 -29.72
C ARG A 117 38.63 -25.86 -29.67
N LEU A 118 37.97 -26.76 -28.94
CA LEU A 118 38.36 -28.16 -28.86
C LEU A 118 38.24 -28.86 -30.21
N GLN A 119 37.18 -28.59 -30.99
CA GLN A 119 37.06 -29.12 -32.35
C GLN A 119 38.20 -28.64 -33.26
N GLN A 120 38.57 -27.36 -33.20
CA GLN A 120 39.71 -26.83 -33.97
C GLN A 120 41.02 -27.50 -33.57
N LEU A 121 41.24 -27.70 -32.26
CA LEU A 121 42.42 -28.38 -31.75
C LEU A 121 42.51 -29.83 -32.25
N ILE A 122 41.40 -30.57 -32.21
CA ILE A 122 41.33 -31.94 -32.74
C ILE A 122 41.68 -31.94 -34.23
N GLN A 123 41.14 -31.02 -35.02
CA GLN A 123 41.45 -30.93 -36.45
C GLN A 123 42.94 -30.66 -36.71
N SER A 124 43.56 -29.74 -35.96
CA SER A 124 45.01 -29.48 -36.06
C SER A 124 45.82 -30.74 -35.74
N GLN A 125 45.51 -31.39 -34.62
CA GLN A 125 46.20 -32.60 -34.20
C GLN A 125 46.06 -33.76 -35.20
N MET A 126 44.89 -33.91 -35.82
CA MET A 126 44.72 -34.89 -36.90
C MET A 126 45.63 -34.57 -38.09
N GLY A 127 45.70 -33.31 -38.53
CA GLY A 127 46.58 -32.89 -39.62
C GLY A 127 48.07 -33.08 -39.30
N GLU A 128 48.48 -32.74 -38.08
CA GLU A 128 49.84 -33.00 -37.59
C GLU A 128 50.14 -34.50 -37.58
N MET A 129 49.22 -35.32 -37.08
CA MET A 129 49.38 -36.77 -37.03
C MET A 129 49.44 -37.40 -38.43
N GLU A 130 48.69 -36.87 -39.40
CA GLU A 130 48.78 -37.25 -40.81
C GLU A 130 50.12 -36.87 -41.44
N SER A 131 50.59 -35.64 -41.17
CA SER A 131 51.91 -35.16 -41.61
C SER A 131 53.03 -36.05 -41.06
N LEU A 132 53.02 -36.32 -39.74
CA LEU A 132 53.98 -37.20 -39.08
C LEU A 132 53.92 -38.63 -39.64
N ARG A 133 52.73 -39.18 -39.89
CA ARG A 133 52.59 -40.49 -40.53
C ARG A 133 53.20 -40.52 -41.91
N GLN A 134 53.05 -39.46 -42.69
CA GLN A 134 53.65 -39.36 -44.01
C GLN A 134 55.17 -39.26 -43.93
N GLU A 135 55.70 -38.49 -42.99
CA GLU A 135 57.14 -38.40 -42.73
C GLU A 135 57.72 -39.76 -42.34
N ILE A 136 57.09 -40.48 -41.41
CA ILE A 136 57.48 -41.85 -41.04
C ILE A 136 57.49 -42.77 -42.26
N ARG A 137 56.47 -42.73 -43.12
CA ARG A 137 56.46 -43.54 -44.37
C ARG A 137 57.65 -43.22 -45.27
N VAL A 138 58.00 -41.94 -45.42
CA VAL A 138 59.15 -41.51 -46.23
C VAL A 138 60.47 -41.97 -45.60
N LEU A 139 60.64 -41.79 -44.29
CA LEU A 139 61.82 -42.22 -43.55
C LEU A 139 61.99 -43.74 -43.56
N SER A 140 60.91 -44.51 -43.37
CA SER A 140 60.93 -45.98 -43.43
C SER A 140 61.32 -46.51 -44.82
N ARG A 141 60.97 -45.79 -45.90
CA ARG A 141 61.43 -46.14 -47.26
C ARG A 141 62.90 -45.80 -47.50
N LYS A 142 63.42 -44.75 -46.85
CA LYS A 142 64.83 -44.33 -46.95
C LYS A 142 65.77 -45.11 -46.01
N GLY A 143 65.27 -45.63 -44.89
CA GLY A 143 66.06 -46.33 -43.87
C GLY A 143 66.21 -47.85 -44.08
N GLY A 144 65.40 -48.47 -44.95
CA GLY A 144 65.30 -49.94 -45.01
C GLY A 144 64.75 -50.54 -43.71
N PRO A 145 64.37 -51.83 -43.69
CA PRO A 145 63.88 -52.45 -42.47
C PRO A 145 65.03 -52.61 -41.47
N VAL A 146 65.07 -51.76 -40.42
CA VAL A 146 65.81 -52.10 -39.20
C VAL A 146 64.99 -53.18 -38.50
N LEU A 147 65.38 -54.44 -38.74
CA LEU A 147 64.89 -55.58 -37.97
C LEU A 147 65.14 -55.29 -36.48
N PRO A 148 64.13 -55.41 -35.60
CA PRO A 148 64.38 -55.39 -34.18
C PRO A 148 65.23 -56.63 -33.85
N PRO A 149 66.30 -56.52 -33.04
CA PRO A 149 66.96 -57.70 -32.51
C PRO A 149 65.93 -58.49 -31.70
N ALA A 150 65.70 -59.73 -32.11
CA ALA A 150 64.80 -60.65 -31.44
C ALA A 150 65.30 -60.90 -30.02
N GLN A 151 64.53 -60.50 -29.01
CA GLN A 151 64.68 -61.01 -27.64
C GLN A 151 63.31 -61.11 -26.93
N PRO A 152 63.21 -62.03 -25.95
CA PRO A 152 62.10 -62.96 -25.81
C PRO A 152 60.93 -62.46 -24.94
N CYS A 153 59.81 -63.15 -25.13
CA CYS A 153 58.57 -63.06 -24.36
C CYS A 153 58.80 -63.26 -22.85
N SER A 154 58.28 -62.34 -22.03
CA SER A 154 57.99 -62.58 -20.61
C SER A 154 56.92 -61.57 -20.13
N PRO A 155 56.02 -61.97 -19.22
CA PRO A 155 54.65 -61.52 -19.19
C PRO A 155 54.41 -60.34 -18.25
N ARG A 156 53.20 -59.76 -18.41
CA ARG A 156 52.22 -59.47 -17.35
C ARG A 156 51.72 -58.03 -17.37
N ALA A 157 50.47 -57.92 -17.79
CA ALA A 157 49.61 -56.79 -17.51
C ALA A 157 49.61 -56.53 -15.99
N HIS A 158 50.03 -55.34 -15.61
CA HIS A 158 49.64 -54.75 -14.34
C HIS A 158 48.46 -53.83 -14.62
N SER A 159 47.27 -54.38 -14.39
CA SER A 159 46.11 -53.61 -13.99
C SER A 159 46.45 -52.82 -12.72
N HIS A 160 46.22 -51.51 -12.74
CA HIS A 160 46.01 -50.74 -11.52
C HIS A 160 44.74 -49.90 -11.66
N PRO A 161 44.05 -49.64 -10.53
CA PRO A 161 42.61 -49.54 -10.47
C PRO A 161 42.12 -48.09 -10.49
N LEU A 162 40.82 -47.98 -10.76
CA LEU A 162 39.98 -46.83 -10.48
C LEU A 162 40.26 -46.28 -9.07
N ALA A 163 40.64 -45.00 -8.99
CA ALA A 163 40.52 -44.21 -7.78
C ALA A 163 39.15 -43.54 -7.78
N PHE A 164 38.31 -43.97 -6.84
CA PHE A 164 37.11 -43.28 -6.39
C PHE A 164 37.56 -42.15 -5.46
N ILE A 165 37.20 -40.90 -5.77
CA ILE A 165 36.76 -39.79 -4.88
C ILE A 165 36.28 -38.67 -5.81
#